data_AF-A0A2D7KRY7-F1
#
_entry.id   AF-A0A2D7KRY7-F1
#
_cell.length_a   1.000
_cell.length_b   1.000
_cell.length_c   1.000
_cell.angle_alpha   90.00
_cell.angle_beta   90.00
_cell.angle_gamma   90.00
#
_symmetry.space_group_name_H-M   'P 1'
#
loop_
_entity.id
_entity.type
_entity.pdbx_description
1 polymer ?
#
loop_
_entity_poly.entity_id
_entity_poly.type
_entity_poly.pdbx_seq_one_letter_code
_entity_poly.pdbx_strand_id
1 'polypeptide(L)'
;MVLFIIHYQKEFKKIQHLEKENSKVKSDVKKLSFNEKYEFDNIEKELVDLENEKKKLEENLQKANVAINEIVQITKRLANVVEIIDNKELRWLELSEKQ
;
A
#
# COMPACT_ATOMS: atom_id res chain seq x y z
N MET A 1 -35.41 21.39 41.26
CA MET A 1 -34.16 20.62 41.44
C MET A 1 -34.31 19.18 40.94
N VAL A 2 -35.30 18.41 41.40
CA VAL A 2 -35.54 17.01 40.97
C VAL A 2 -35.80 16.87 39.46
N LEU A 3 -36.63 17.75 38.89
CA LEU A 3 -36.90 17.78 37.44
C LEU A 3 -35.63 18.00 36.60
N PHE A 4 -34.71 18.83 37.09
CA PHE A 4 -33.43 19.11 36.41
C PHE A 4 -32.51 17.88 36.45
N ILE A 5 -32.48 17.17 37.59
CA ILE A 5 -31.70 15.93 37.75
C ILE A 5 -32.23 14.83 36.82
N ILE A 6 -33.55 14.69 36.69
CA ILE A 6 -34.17 13.70 35.80
C ILE A 6 -33.86 14.02 34.33
N HIS A 7 -33.92 15.30 33.94
CA HIS A 7 -33.54 15.72 32.60
C HIS A 7 -32.06 15.45 32.33
N TYR A 8 -31.18 15.80 33.27
CA TYR A 8 -29.75 15.53 33.17
C TYR A 8 -29.44 14.03 33.05
N GLN A 9 -30.12 13.17 33.83
CA GLN A 9 -29.99 11.72 33.73
C GLN A 9 -30.47 11.15 32.38
N LYS A 10 -31.54 11.74 31.81
CA LYS A 10 -32.08 11.34 30.50
C LYS A 10 -31.15 11.75 29.36
N GLU A 11 -30.61 12.95 29.42
CA GLU A 11 -29.58 13.45 28.48
C GLU A 11 -28.29 12.62 28.61
N PHE A 12 -27.85 12.28 29.82
CA PHE A 12 -26.65 11.45 30.06
C PHE A 12 -26.81 10.03 29.50
N LYS A 13 -27.96 9.39 29.71
CA LYS A 13 -28.27 8.08 29.11
C LYS A 13 -28.31 8.13 27.58
N LYS A 14 -28.76 9.24 27.01
CA LYS A 14 -28.80 9.45 25.55
C LYS A 14 -27.39 9.60 24.96
N ILE A 15 -26.51 10.36 25.64
CA ILE A 15 -25.10 10.53 25.27
C ILE A 15 -24.35 9.19 25.34
N GLN A 16 -24.56 8.40 26.40
CA GLN A 16 -23.93 7.08 26.52
C GLN A 16 -24.38 6.08 25.44
N HIS A 17 -25.64 6.17 24.97
CA HIS A 17 -26.12 5.30 23.90
C HIS A 17 -25.49 5.68 22.54
N LEU A 18 -25.31 6.98 22.30
CA LEU A 18 -24.70 7.51 21.08
C LEU A 18 -23.20 7.15 20.98
N GLU A 19 -22.45 7.22 22.09
CA GLU A 19 -21.05 6.76 22.11
C GLU A 19 -20.94 5.25 21.85
N LYS A 20 -21.89 4.45 22.35
CA LYS A 20 -21.92 2.99 22.19
C LYS A 20 -22.34 2.55 20.79
N GLU A 21 -23.15 3.33 20.09
CA GLU A 21 -23.45 3.14 18.66
C GLU A 21 -22.29 3.58 17.76
N ASN A 22 -21.61 4.68 18.10
CA ASN A 22 -20.43 5.13 17.35
C ASN A 22 -19.23 4.17 17.49
N SER A 23 -19.12 3.48 18.63
CA SER A 23 -18.11 2.44 18.87
C SER A 23 -18.37 1.11 18.13
N LYS A 24 -19.53 0.98 17.44
CA LYS A 24 -19.88 -0.16 16.59
C LYS A 24 -19.58 0.06 15.10
N VAL A 25 -18.83 1.10 14.76
CA VAL A 25 -18.10 1.12 13.49
C VAL A 25 -16.94 0.14 13.64
N LYS A 26 -17.25 -1.15 13.48
CA LYS A 26 -16.22 -2.14 13.15
C LYS A 26 -15.47 -1.54 11.97
N SER A 27 -14.18 -1.29 12.16
CA SER A 27 -13.29 -1.09 11.04
C SER A 27 -13.40 -2.35 10.17
N ASP A 28 -14.27 -2.30 9.16
CA ASP A 28 -14.36 -3.29 8.08
C ASP A 28 -13.07 -3.16 7.25
N VAL A 29 -11.93 -3.51 7.85
CA VAL A 29 -10.72 -3.82 7.11
C VAL A 29 -11.06 -5.09 6.35
N LYS A 30 -11.54 -4.91 5.12
CA LYS A 30 -11.84 -6.02 4.21
C LYS A 30 -10.54 -6.78 3.98
N LYS A 31 -10.47 -7.96 4.58
CA LYS A 31 -9.42 -8.94 4.31
C LYS A 31 -9.26 -9.14 2.81
N LEU A 32 -8.03 -9.39 2.38
CA LEU A 32 -7.70 -9.69 0.99
C LEU A 32 -8.61 -10.81 0.44
N SER A 33 -9.17 -10.56 -0.74
CA SER A 33 -9.82 -11.60 -1.54
C SER A 33 -8.78 -12.57 -2.12
N PHE A 34 -9.23 -13.72 -2.64
CA PHE A 34 -8.33 -14.72 -3.24
C PHE A 34 -7.45 -14.11 -4.35
N ASN A 35 -8.04 -13.28 -5.21
CA ASN A 35 -7.32 -12.64 -6.30
C ASN A 35 -6.31 -11.61 -5.79
N GLU A 36 -6.65 -10.85 -4.76
CA GLU A 36 -5.75 -9.86 -4.16
C GLU A 36 -4.59 -10.52 -3.41
N LYS A 37 -4.85 -11.67 -2.76
CA LYS A 37 -3.78 -12.46 -2.15
C LYS A 37 -2.82 -13.00 -3.20
N TYR A 38 -3.34 -13.52 -4.31
CA TYR A 38 -2.52 -13.95 -5.44
C TYR A 38 -1.72 -12.79 -6.06
N GLU A 39 -2.35 -11.61 -6.21
CA GLU A 39 -1.70 -10.39 -6.68
C GLU A 39 -0.53 -10.00 -5.75
N PHE A 40 -0.76 -10.00 -4.43
CA PHE A 40 0.26 -9.69 -3.42
C PHE A 40 1.47 -10.63 -3.50
N ASP A 41 1.23 -11.95 -3.51
CA ASP A 41 2.28 -12.97 -3.64
C ASP A 41 3.03 -12.86 -4.98
N ASN A 42 2.36 -12.40 -6.04
CA ASN A 42 2.97 -12.22 -7.36
C ASN A 42 3.82 -10.94 -7.41
N ILE A 43 3.35 -9.85 -6.81
CA ILE A 43 4.08 -8.59 -6.76
C ILE A 43 5.42 -8.77 -6.04
N GLU A 44 5.48 -9.54 -4.94
CA GLU A 44 6.76 -9.82 -4.26
C GLU A 44 7.79 -10.47 -5.20
N LYS A 45 7.36 -11.45 -6.00
CA LYS A 45 8.24 -12.13 -6.95
C LYS A 45 8.68 -11.20 -8.07
N GLU A 46 7.73 -10.45 -8.62
CA GLU A 46 8.02 -9.48 -9.68
C GLU A 46 8.98 -8.38 -9.21
N LEU A 47 8.84 -7.89 -7.98
CA LEU A 47 9.75 -6.90 -7.40
C LEU A 47 11.18 -7.44 -7.30
N VAL A 48 11.36 -8.70 -6.87
CA VAL A 48 12.67 -9.36 -6.84
C VAL A 48 13.27 -9.45 -8.25
N ASP A 49 12.48 -9.84 -9.24
CA ASP A 49 12.93 -9.94 -10.64
C ASP A 49 13.30 -8.55 -11.21
N LEU A 50 12.51 -7.52 -10.90
CA LEU A 50 12.75 -6.15 -11.36
C LEU A 50 13.99 -5.52 -10.71
N GLU A 51 14.22 -5.75 -9.42
CA GLU A 51 15.44 -5.31 -8.72
C GLU A 51 16.69 -6.01 -9.31
N ASN A 52 16.59 -7.30 -9.63
CA ASN A 52 17.66 -8.01 -10.33
C ASN A 52 17.90 -7.44 -11.75
N GLU A 53 16.83 -7.11 -12.48
CA GLU A 53 16.94 -6.47 -13.79
C GLU A 53 17.62 -5.10 -13.67
N LYS A 54 17.16 -4.25 -12.74
CA LYS A 54 17.73 -2.93 -12.45
C LYS A 54 19.23 -3.03 -12.16
N LYS A 55 19.63 -3.91 -11.24
CA LYS A 55 21.04 -4.14 -10.91
C LYS A 55 21.86 -4.56 -12.14
N LYS A 56 21.33 -5.47 -12.97
CA LYS A 56 22.00 -5.91 -14.20
C LYS A 56 22.16 -4.76 -15.21
N LEU A 57 21.19 -3.85 -15.30
CA LEU A 57 21.28 -2.67 -16.15
C LEU A 57 22.34 -1.68 -15.63
N GLU A 58 22.39 -1.45 -14.31
CA GLU A 58 23.43 -0.64 -13.66
C GLU A 58 24.84 -1.22 -13.85
N GLU A 59 25.00 -2.53 -13.68
CA GLU A 59 26.26 -3.25 -13.95
C GLU A 59 26.68 -3.14 -15.41
N ASN A 60 25.71 -3.16 -16.35
CA ASN A 60 26.01 -2.95 -17.75
C ASN A 60 26.50 -1.51 -18.01
N LEU A 61 25.91 -0.49 -17.39
CA LEU A 61 26.35 0.91 -17.52
C LEU A 61 27.77 1.14 -16.97
N GLN A 62 28.17 0.41 -15.94
CA GLN A 62 29.50 0.52 -15.34
C GLN A 62 30.62 -0.09 -16.19
N LYS A 63 30.29 -0.84 -17.25
CA LYS A 63 31.30 -1.44 -18.14
C LYS A 63 31.95 -0.34 -19.00
N ALA A 64 33.28 -0.28 -18.98
CA ALA A 64 34.07 0.77 -19.63
C ALA A 64 33.98 0.84 -21.17
N ASN A 65 33.25 -0.06 -21.84
CA ASN A 65 33.25 -0.17 -23.31
C ASN A 65 31.84 -0.30 -23.94
N VAL A 66 30.82 0.28 -23.31
CA VAL A 66 29.45 0.27 -23.85
C VAL A 66 29.26 1.40 -24.86
N ALA A 67 28.62 1.10 -26.00
CA ALA A 67 28.35 2.12 -27.01
C ALA A 67 27.34 3.17 -26.51
N ILE A 68 27.47 4.43 -26.95
CA ILE A 68 26.58 5.54 -26.56
C ILE A 68 25.10 5.20 -26.82
N ASN A 69 24.79 4.57 -27.95
CA ASN A 69 23.43 4.15 -28.28
C ASN A 69 22.90 3.13 -27.25
N GLU A 70 23.72 2.18 -26.82
CA GLU A 70 23.34 1.20 -25.81
C GLU A 70 23.17 1.85 -24.43
N ILE A 71 24.03 2.81 -24.07
CA ILE A 71 23.88 3.60 -22.84
C ILE A 71 22.51 4.28 -22.82
N VAL A 72 22.10 4.93 -23.91
CA VAL A 72 20.79 5.59 -24.00
C VAL A 72 19.64 4.59 -23.84
N GLN A 73 19.73 3.40 -24.45
CA GLN A 73 18.70 2.36 -24.30
C GLN A 73 18.64 1.81 -22.87
N ILE A 74 19.79 1.51 -22.27
CA ILE A 74 19.88 0.99 -20.91
C ILE A 74 19.33 2.02 -19.91
N THR A 75 19.71 3.30 -20.02
CA THR A 75 19.20 4.35 -19.14
C THR A 75 17.69 4.56 -19.29
N LYS A 76 17.15 4.49 -20.51
CA LYS A 76 15.69 4.53 -20.72
C LYS A 76 14.98 3.35 -20.08
N ARG A 77 15.52 2.14 -20.26
CA ARG A 77 14.96 0.93 -19.64
C ARG A 77 15.06 1.01 -18.12
N LEU A 78 16.17 1.48 -17.58
CA LEU A 78 16.38 1.66 -16.15
C LEU A 78 15.34 2.60 -15.55
N ALA A 79 15.07 3.74 -16.19
CA ALA A 79 14.02 4.67 -15.76
C ALA A 79 12.64 4.00 -15.73
N ASN A 80 12.29 3.24 -16.78
CA ASN A 80 11.03 2.50 -16.83
C ASN A 80 10.95 1.41 -15.75
N VAL A 81 12.03 0.67 -15.50
CA VAL A 81 12.08 -0.38 -14.46
C VAL A 81 11.86 0.23 -13.08
N VAL A 82 12.51 1.36 -12.79
CA VAL A 82 12.31 2.09 -11.53
C VAL A 82 10.86 2.54 -11.38
N GLU A 83 10.25 3.11 -12.44
CA GLU A 83 8.83 3.50 -12.39
C GLU A 83 7.90 2.29 -12.15
N ILE A 84 8.20 1.13 -12.75
CA ILE A 84 7.40 -0.08 -12.54
C ILE A 84 7.56 -0.59 -11.09
N ILE A 85 8.78 -0.55 -10.54
CA ILE A 85 9.04 -0.90 -9.14
C ILE A 85 8.22 0.00 -8.22
N ASP A 86 8.33 1.32 -8.35
CA ASP A 86 7.63 2.29 -7.50
C ASP A 86 6.11 2.06 -7.51
N ASN A 87 5.52 1.82 -8.68
CA ASN A 87 4.09 1.53 -8.82
C ASN A 87 3.69 0.20 -8.15
N LYS A 88 4.52 -0.84 -8.29
CA LYS A 88 4.28 -2.15 -7.66
C LYS A 88 4.47 -2.08 -6.15
N GLU A 89 5.45 -1.34 -5.66
CA GLU A 89 5.66 -1.10 -4.23
C GLU A 89 4.45 -0.36 -3.63
N LEU A 90 3.94 0.68 -4.31
CA LEU A 90 2.73 1.37 -3.88
C LEU A 90 1.54 0.39 -3.79
N ARG A 91 1.33 -0.43 -4.81
CA ARG A 91 0.26 -1.43 -4.81
C ARG A 91 0.44 -2.48 -3.72
N TRP A 92 1.68 -2.92 -3.49
CA TRP A 92 2.01 -3.86 -2.43
C TRP A 92 1.68 -3.27 -1.06
N LEU A 93 2.01 -1.99 -0.83
CA LEU A 93 1.66 -1.29 0.41
C LEU A 93 0.14 -1.27 0.64
N GLU A 94 -0.65 -0.88 -0.37
CA GLU A 94 -2.12 -0.90 -0.29
C GLU A 94 -2.68 -2.28 0.08
N LEU A 95 -2.10 -3.34 -0.49
CA LEU A 95 -2.52 -4.72 -0.21
C LEU A 95 -2.04 -5.19 1.17
N SER A 96 -0.85 -4.75 1.62
CA SER A 96 -0.29 -5.10 2.93
C SER A 96 -1.11 -4.56 4.09
N GLU A 97 -1.74 -3.39 3.93
CA GLU A 97 -2.63 -2.79 4.94
C GLU A 97 -3.94 -3.57 5.12
N LYS A 98 -4.29 -4.41 4.13
CA LYS A 98 -5.49 -5.26 4.12
C LYS A 98 -5.23 -6.71 4.52
N GLN A 99 -3.95 -7.11 4.60
CA GLN A 99 -3.52 -8.43 5.03
C GLN A 99 -3.68 -8.60 6.55
#